data_AF-A0A015KU67-F1
#
_entry.id   AF-A0A015KU67-F1
#
_cell.length_a   1.000
_cell.length_b   1.000
_cell.length_c   1.000
_cell.angle_alpha   90.00
_cell.angle_beta   90.00
_cell.angle_gamma   90.00
#
_symmetry.space_group_name_H-M   'P 1'
#
loop_
_entity.id
_entity.type
_entity.pdbx_description
1 polymer ?
#
loop_
_entity_poly.entity_id
_entity_poly.type
_entity_poly.pdbx_seq_one_letter_code
_entity_poly.pdbx_strand_id
1 'polypeptide(L)'
;MSDKKIHRYFLSRESSKWDIVDFLEESSEEPFEKKIDVYIKSLNNLANYKRGKQRERALTLIDKYKEARTSSVARKLLVSSPFKTFC
;
A
#
# COMPACT_ATOMS: atom_id res chain seq x y z
N MET A 1 17.66 16.29 -3.80
CA MET A 1 17.68 15.50 -2.54
C MET A 1 16.23 15.36 -2.10
N SER A 2 15.50 14.38 -2.63
CA SER A 2 14.05 14.33 -2.41
C SER A 2 13.75 13.91 -0.97
N ASP A 3 13.11 14.80 -0.22
CA ASP A 3 12.54 14.52 1.09
C ASP A 3 11.75 13.23 1.01
N LYS A 4 12.23 12.20 1.70
CA LYS A 4 11.64 10.87 1.69
C LYS A 4 10.31 10.95 2.41
N LYS A 5 9.26 11.27 1.66
CA LYS A 5 7.90 11.46 2.16
C LYS A 5 7.33 10.09 2.55
N ILE A 6 7.63 9.66 3.77
CA ILE A 6 6.89 8.58 4.43
C ILE A 6 5.56 9.20 4.87
N HIS A 7 4.44 8.60 4.47
CA HIS A 7 3.13 9.11 4.84
C HIS A 7 2.93 9.12 6.36
N ARG A 8 2.21 10.13 6.87
CA ARG A 8 1.98 10.34 8.31
C ARG A 8 1.41 9.10 9.00
N TYR A 9 0.51 8.37 8.34
CA TYR A 9 -0.06 7.11 8.81
C TYR A 9 0.98 6.13 9.37
N PHE A 10 2.12 5.98 8.69
CA PHE A 10 3.18 5.06 9.12
C PHE A 10 4.10 5.64 10.20
N LEU A 11 4.14 6.97 10.33
CA LEU A 11 4.94 7.65 11.34
C LEU A 11 4.22 7.74 12.69
N SER A 12 2.89 7.81 12.68
CA SER A 12 2.06 7.92 13.88
C SER A 12 1.65 6.58 14.49
N ARG A 13 1.96 5.45 13.84
CA ARG A 13 1.50 4.12 14.26
C ARG A 13 2.64 3.12 14.38
N GLU A 14 2.48 2.19 15.31
CA GLU A 14 3.34 1.01 15.39
C GLU A 14 3.23 0.13 14.14
N SER A 15 4.34 -0.49 13.73
CA SER A 15 4.36 -1.31 12.52
C SER A 15 3.43 -2.53 12.56
N SER A 16 3.12 -3.03 13.75
CA SER A 16 2.15 -4.11 13.98
C SER A 16 0.73 -3.72 13.54
N LYS A 17 0.40 -2.42 13.56
CA LYS A 17 -0.91 -1.86 13.24
C LYS A 17 -1.04 -1.38 11.80
N TRP A 18 0.02 -1.47 10.99
CA TRP A 18 -0.05 -1.06 9.60
C TRP A 18 -0.91 -2.04 8.79
N ASP A 19 -1.94 -1.48 8.14
CA ASP A 19 -2.85 -2.18 7.25
C ASP A 19 -3.16 -1.32 6.01
N ILE A 20 -3.42 -1.98 4.87
CA ILE A 20 -3.71 -1.29 3.60
C ILE A 20 -5.12 -0.68 3.59
N VAL A 21 -6.10 -1.35 4.21
CA VAL A 21 -7.50 -0.90 4.24
C VAL A 21 -7.59 0.38 5.06
N ASP A 22 -7.06 0.36 6.28
CA ASP A 22 -6.99 1.54 7.16
C ASP A 22 -6.28 2.71 6.47
N PHE A 23 -5.16 2.43 5.78
CA PHE A 23 -4.44 3.47 5.04
C PHE A 23 -5.31 4.07 3.93
N LEU A 24 -6.06 3.27 3.18
CA LEU A 24 -6.87 3.74 2.06
C LEU A 24 -8.06 4.57 2.52
N GLU A 25 -8.63 4.23 3.68
CA GLU A 25 -9.72 4.97 4.33
C GLU A 25 -9.23 6.32 4.89
N GLU A 26 -8.08 6.32 5.59
CA GLU A 26 -7.51 7.55 6.16
C GLU A 26 -6.80 8.45 5.14
N SER A 27 -6.41 7.90 3.99
CA SER A 27 -5.71 8.67 2.97
C SER A 27 -6.66 9.64 2.28
N SER A 28 -6.31 10.93 2.32
CA SER A 28 -7.00 12.00 1.59
C SER A 28 -6.53 12.13 0.14
N GLU A 29 -5.57 11.32 -0.30
CA GLU A 29 -5.04 11.40 -1.66
C GLU A 29 -6.07 10.86 -2.66
N GLU A 30 -6.37 11.59 -3.72
CA GLU A 30 -7.18 11.09 -4.82
C GLU A 30 -6.44 11.30 -6.14
N PRO A 31 -6.62 10.42 -7.14
CA PRO A 31 -7.52 9.25 -7.21
C PRO A 31 -7.00 8.01 -6.45
N PHE A 32 -7.79 6.92 -6.41
CA PHE A 32 -7.42 5.65 -5.76
C PHE A 32 -6.03 5.14 -6.15
N GLU A 33 -5.67 5.25 -7.44
CA GLU A 33 -4.34 4.86 -7.94
C GLU A 33 -3.21 5.63 -7.25
N LYS A 34 -3.44 6.91 -6.96
CA LYS A 34 -2.48 7.76 -6.24
C LYS A 34 -2.35 7.33 -4.78
N LYS A 35 -3.45 6.92 -4.12
CA LYS A 35 -3.37 6.34 -2.76
C LYS A 35 -2.45 5.13 -2.75
N ILE A 36 -2.63 4.23 -3.69
CA ILE A 36 -1.83 3.01 -3.81
C ILE A 36 -0.36 3.33 -4.10
N ASP A 37 -0.07 4.29 -4.98
CA ASP A 37 1.30 4.72 -5.26
C ASP A 37 1.98 5.30 -4.00
N VAL A 38 1.28 6.16 -3.25
CA VAL A 38 1.77 6.73 -1.98
C VAL A 38 2.00 5.63 -0.92
N TYR A 39 1.09 4.66 -0.83
CA TYR A 39 1.22 3.51 0.06
C TYR A 39 2.52 2.74 -0.23
N ILE A 40 2.71 2.33 -1.48
CA ILE A 40 3.87 1.52 -1.91
C ILE A 40 5.17 2.31 -1.75
N LYS A 41 5.20 3.59 -2.16
CA LYS A 41 6.38 4.46 -1.99
C LYS A 41 6.75 4.63 -0.52
N SER A 42 5.76 4.81 0.35
CA SER A 42 6.00 4.93 1.80
C SER A 42 6.58 3.65 2.39
N LEU A 43 6.04 2.48 2.02
CA LEU A 43 6.57 1.18 2.47
C LEU A 43 7.98 0.91 1.94
N ASN A 44 8.26 1.22 0.68
CA ASN A 44 9.61 1.09 0.11
C ASN A 44 10.62 1.99 0.84
N ASN A 45 10.23 3.23 1.14
CA ASN A 45 11.05 4.13 1.95
C ASN A 45 11.28 3.54 3.35
N LEU A 46 10.25 3.04 4.02
CA LEU A 46 10.39 2.40 5.33
C LEU A 46 11.33 1.19 5.27
N ALA A 47 11.19 0.33 4.27
CA ALA A 47 12.05 -0.83 4.09
C ALA A 47 13.53 -0.45 3.85
N ASN A 48 13.78 0.69 3.19
CA ASN A 48 15.12 1.20 2.92
C ASN A 48 15.75 1.91 4.14
N TYR A 49 14.97 2.62 4.96
CA TYR A 49 15.51 3.43 6.08
C TYR A 49 15.42 2.77 7.45
N LYS A 50 14.39 1.95 7.70
CA LYS A 50 14.21 1.29 8.99
C LYS A 50 14.97 -0.04 9.03
N ARG A 51 15.16 -0.56 10.25
CA ARG A 51 15.82 -1.86 10.52
C ARG A 51 14.92 -2.73 11.41
N GLY A 52 15.20 -4.03 11.42
CA GLY A 52 14.47 -5.00 12.24
C GLY A 52 13.00 -5.12 11.86
N LYS A 53 12.13 -5.28 12.88
CA LYS A 53 10.70 -5.58 12.74
C LYS A 53 9.94 -4.62 11.82
N GLN A 54 10.30 -3.33 11.80
CA GLN A 54 9.65 -2.33 10.94
C GLN A 54 9.95 -2.59 9.45
N ARG A 55 11.19 -2.94 9.12
CA ARG A 55 11.60 -3.27 7.75
C ARG A 55 10.94 -4.56 7.28
N GLU A 56 10.99 -5.61 8.10
CA GLU A 56 10.39 -6.91 7.79
C GLU A 56 8.89 -6.78 7.53
N ARG A 57 8.20 -5.99 8.37
CA ARG A 57 6.77 -5.72 8.19
C ARG A 57 6.48 -4.94 6.92
N ALA A 58 7.27 -3.91 6.60
CA ALA A 58 7.10 -3.15 5.37
C ALA A 58 7.26 -4.03 4.13
N LEU A 59 8.28 -4.89 4.10
CA LEU A 59 8.49 -5.86 3.03
C LEU A 59 7.33 -6.85 2.92
N THR A 60 6.86 -7.38 4.05
CA THR A 60 5.70 -8.29 4.09
C THR A 60 4.45 -7.65 3.47
N LEU A 61 4.18 -6.38 3.78
CA LEU A 61 3.02 -5.67 3.21
C LEU A 61 3.17 -5.42 1.70
N ILE A 62 4.39 -5.13 1.24
CA ILE A 62 4.70 -5.01 -0.19
C ILE A 62 4.47 -6.34 -0.91
N ASP A 63 4.96 -7.44 -0.34
CA ASP A 63 4.87 -8.76 -0.96
C ASP A 63 3.42 -9.24 -1.00
N LYS A 64 2.63 -9.05 0.07
CA LYS A 64 1.19 -9.30 0.07
C LYS A 64 0.45 -8.54 -1.03
N TYR A 65 0.77 -7.26 -1.21
CA TYR A 65 0.17 -6.46 -2.27
C TYR A 65 0.55 -6.97 -3.67
N LYS A 66 1.82 -7.34 -3.88
CA LYS A 66 2.29 -7.93 -5.15
C LYS A 66 1.60 -9.26 -5.43
N GLU A 67 1.51 -10.14 -4.43
CA GLU A 67 0.84 -11.44 -4.54
C GLU A 67 -0.64 -11.27 -4.90
N ALA A 68 -1.34 -10.33 -4.25
CA ALA A 68 -2.72 -9.99 -4.61
C ALA A 68 -2.84 -9.54 -6.08
N ARG A 69 -1.85 -8.81 -6.60
CA ARG A 69 -1.82 -8.36 -8.00
C ARG A 69 -1.42 -9.46 -9.00
N THR A 70 -0.59 -10.41 -8.60
CA THR A 70 -0.08 -11.49 -9.48
C THR A 70 -0.90 -12.76 -9.43
N SER A 71 -1.69 -13.00 -8.38
CA SER A 71 -2.56 -14.17 -8.32
C SER A 71 -3.58 -14.14 -9.47
N SER A 72 -3.53 -15.15 -10.33
CA SER A 72 -4.45 -15.34 -11.46
C SER A 72 -5.91 -15.47 -11.03
N VAL A 73 -6.14 -15.82 -9.76
CA VAL A 73 -7.46 -15.96 -9.13
C VAL A 73 -8.09 -14.58 -8.85
N ALA A 74 -7.33 -13.61 -8.35
CA ALA A 74 -7.83 -12.24 -8.10
C ALA A 74 -8.06 -11.46 -9.41
N ARG A 75 -7.26 -11.73 -10.45
CA ARG A 75 -7.56 -11.19 -11.80
C ARG A 75 -8.95 -11.59 -12.24
N LYS A 76 -9.37 -12.85 -12.04
CA LYS A 76 -10.69 -13.33 -12.43
C LYS A 76 -11.84 -12.63 -11.69
N LEU A 77 -11.63 -12.19 -10.44
CA LEU A 77 -12.61 -11.40 -9.66
C LEU A 77 -12.64 -9.91 -10.07
N LEU A 78 -11.51 -9.34 -10.51
CA LEU A 78 -11.46 -7.96 -11.02
C LEU A 78 -11.98 -7.82 -12.45
N VAL A 79 -11.91 -8.86 -13.31
CA VAL A 79 -12.56 -8.83 -14.64
C VAL A 79 -14.04 -9.21 -14.60
N SER A 80 -14.56 -9.74 -13.47
CA SER A 80 -15.97 -10.12 -13.32
C SER A 80 -16.79 -9.15 -12.46
N SER A 81 -16.18 -8.06 -11.98
CA SER A 81 -16.92 -6.97 -11.34
C SER A 81 -17.58 -6.09 -12.41
N PRO A 82 -18.92 -5.88 -12.37
CA PRO A 82 -19.67 -5.15 -13.39
C PRO A 82 -19.47 -3.63 -13.37
N PHE A 83 -18.55 -3.10 -12.56
CA PHE A 83 -18.33 -1.65 -12.42
C PHE A 83 -17.44 -1.03 -13.50
N LYS A 84 -17.34 -1.66 -14.68
CA LYS A 84 -16.71 -1.06 -15.86
C LYS A 84 -17.71 -0.83 -16.99
N THR A 85 -18.77 -0.10 -16.67
CA THR A 85 -19.52 0.71 -17.62
C THR A 85 -20.00 1.95 -16.88
N PHE A 86 -19.24 3.04 -16.93
CA PHE A 86 -19.82 4.37 -16.95
C PHE A 86 -18.87 5.32 -17.69
N CYS A 87 -19.35 5.72 -18.88
CA CYS A 87 -18.93 6.76 -19.82
C CYS A 87 -17.46 6.77 -20.30
#